data_AF-A0A0F9HI91-F1
#
_entry.id   AF-A0A0F9HI91-F1
#
_cell.length_a   1.000
_cell.length_b   1.000
_cell.length_c   1.000
_cell.angle_alpha   90.00
_cell.angle_beta   90.00
_cell.angle_gamma   90.00
#
_symmetry.space_group_name_H-M   'P 1'
#
loop_
_entity.id
_entity.type
_entity.pdbx_description
1 polymer ?
#
loop_
_entity_poly.entity_id
_entity_poly.type
_entity_poly.pdbx_seq_one_letter_code
_entity_poly.pdbx_strand_id
1 'polypeptide(L)'
;METENQLEVPKFQLRRDGNNALIATDPSLGDYASALGHKADEIAKQDPLVPPARVVEMLREVDLPPEADPLNDTRLVRLGAAASQGAAVSSRQELYPKNMEPARALKLSQGALVGSRVLTIEQIHQRVSSRYPLATPLPGRPKLDRLLEDVGLQLAWSADAGRDGAYVSTARSVLSVTNISSTVPRYPTISTGRRTPTPSFRPAYVDPEVAEARQFEDRLRYAEKNGSFLAMTVKPNLHDRAQHELTTRFAVKPVDLEAVFIEALHQAADEVGADWRVVIAADAAPPNSSDWHNLNQLIAGKVIPQVEQALTDGDKTILAYHANWLARYGQVPMLSRVYEAVQADKVHGVWLLLPASSQTEMPLMNGQAVPVITNNQWAAIPDGWCQNRHRSDGQRQRGGDDPLEQPRGDT
;
A
#
# COMPACT_ATOMS: atom_id res chain seq x y z
N MET A 1 -15.92 -4.40 -42.64
CA MET A 1 -14.95 -3.57 -43.38
C MET A 1 -15.10 -3.72 -44.89
N GLU A 2 -14.71 -4.84 -45.51
CA GLU A 2 -14.83 -4.98 -46.99
C GLU A 2 -16.28 -4.85 -47.50
N THR A 3 -17.26 -5.35 -46.75
CA THR A 3 -18.69 -5.23 -47.07
C THR A 3 -19.29 -3.86 -46.72
N GLU A 4 -18.59 -3.04 -45.93
CA GLU A 4 -19.10 -1.77 -45.40
C GLU A 4 -18.65 -0.56 -46.24
N ASN A 5 -17.47 -0.65 -46.86
CA ASN A 5 -16.97 0.31 -47.84
C ASN A 5 -17.77 0.34 -49.16
N GLN A 6 -18.75 -0.56 -49.32
CA GLN A 6 -19.63 -0.63 -50.49
C GLN A 6 -20.96 0.13 -50.29
N LEU A 7 -21.19 0.72 -49.11
CA LEU A 7 -22.38 1.52 -48.79
C LEU A 7 -22.15 2.99 -49.17
N GLU A 8 -23.16 3.69 -49.69
CA GLU A 8 -23.11 5.12 -50.04
C GLU A 8 -22.75 6.03 -48.85
N VAL A 9 -23.04 5.59 -47.62
CA VAL A 9 -22.61 6.23 -46.37
C VAL A 9 -22.15 5.14 -45.38
N PRO A 10 -20.84 4.87 -45.25
CA PRO A 10 -20.33 3.86 -44.32
C PRO A 10 -20.55 4.30 -42.87
N LYS A 11 -21.06 3.38 -42.02
CA LYS A 11 -21.33 3.66 -40.58
C LYS A 11 -20.06 3.70 -39.73
N PHE A 12 -19.02 2.98 -40.16
CA PHE A 12 -17.70 3.00 -39.55
C PHE A 12 -16.64 3.35 -40.58
N GLN A 13 -15.69 4.18 -40.16
CA GLN A 13 -14.54 4.59 -40.94
C GLN A 13 -13.28 3.97 -40.37
N LEU A 14 -12.46 3.39 -41.25
CA LEU A 14 -11.14 2.88 -40.92
C LEU A 14 -10.11 4.00 -41.13
N ARG A 15 -9.40 4.36 -40.07
CA ARG A 15 -8.19 5.18 -40.15
C ARG A 15 -6.98 4.33 -39.80
N ARG A 16 -5.92 4.42 -40.59
CA ARG A 16 -4.62 3.85 -40.26
C ARG A 16 -3.70 4.96 -39.77
N ASP A 17 -3.10 4.74 -38.62
CA ASP A 17 -2.10 5.63 -38.03
C ASP A 17 -0.94 4.79 -37.55
N GLY A 18 0.21 4.90 -38.23
CA GLY A 18 1.33 3.96 -38.10
C GLY A 18 0.88 2.49 -38.22
N ASN A 19 1.11 1.72 -37.16
CA ASN A 19 0.73 0.30 -37.06
C ASN A 19 -0.70 0.08 -36.52
N ASN A 20 -1.40 1.15 -36.13
CA ASN A 20 -2.72 1.06 -35.52
C ASN A 20 -3.83 1.24 -36.56
N ALA A 21 -4.89 0.45 -36.41
CA ALA A 21 -6.13 0.57 -37.15
C ALA A 21 -7.21 1.10 -36.22
N LEU A 22 -7.59 2.36 -36.40
CA LEU A 22 -8.64 3.03 -35.63
C LEU A 22 -9.97 2.91 -36.40
N ILE A 23 -11.01 2.47 -35.71
CA ILE A 23 -12.36 2.35 -36.26
C ILE A 23 -13.23 3.35 -35.52
N ALA A 24 -13.80 4.30 -36.23
CA ALA A 24 -14.62 5.36 -35.66
C ALA A 24 -15.92 5.53 -36.44
N THR A 25 -16.97 6.01 -35.79
CA THR A 25 -18.24 6.37 -36.46
C THR A 25 -18.16 7.70 -37.19
N ASP A 26 -17.18 8.54 -36.82
CA ASP A 26 -16.94 9.86 -37.40
C ASP A 26 -15.43 10.06 -37.63
N PRO A 27 -15.02 10.66 -38.77
CA PRO A 27 -13.60 10.91 -39.04
C PRO A 27 -12.91 11.76 -37.97
N SER A 28 -13.60 12.74 -37.38
CA SER A 28 -13.06 13.62 -36.33
C SER A 28 -12.72 12.86 -35.03
N LEU A 29 -13.46 11.80 -34.71
CA LEU A 29 -13.13 10.91 -33.58
C LEU A 29 -11.87 10.08 -33.88
N GLY A 30 -11.67 9.70 -35.15
CA GLY A 30 -10.44 9.06 -35.60
C GLY A 30 -9.23 9.99 -35.52
N ASP A 31 -9.38 11.26 -35.91
CA ASP A 31 -8.38 12.32 -35.72
C ASP A 31 -8.06 12.52 -34.24
N TYR A 32 -9.09 12.63 -33.39
CA TYR A 32 -8.94 12.80 -31.96
C TYR A 32 -8.18 11.65 -31.31
N ALA A 33 -8.54 10.40 -31.61
CA ALA A 33 -7.83 9.24 -31.09
C ALA A 33 -6.36 9.18 -31.56
N SER A 34 -6.09 9.53 -32.82
CA SER A 34 -4.73 9.63 -33.36
C SER A 34 -3.91 10.71 -32.63
N ALA A 35 -4.49 11.90 -32.40
CA ALA A 35 -3.85 12.97 -31.64
C ALA A 35 -3.57 12.58 -30.18
N LEU A 36 -4.50 11.89 -29.51
CA LEU A 36 -4.28 11.30 -28.19
C LEU A 36 -3.14 10.26 -28.20
N GLY A 37 -3.04 9.46 -29.26
CA GLY A 37 -1.96 8.51 -29.46
C GLY A 37 -0.58 9.17 -29.53
N HIS A 38 -0.45 10.23 -30.32
CA HIS A 38 0.78 11.02 -30.40
C HIS A 38 1.14 11.68 -29.07
N LYS A 39 0.17 12.29 -28.39
CA LYS A 39 0.38 12.90 -27.06
C LYS A 39 0.80 11.84 -26.03
N ALA A 40 0.20 10.65 -26.08
CA ALA A 40 0.59 9.54 -25.21
C ALA A 40 2.04 9.07 -25.46
N ASP A 41 2.47 9.03 -26.72
CA ASP A 41 3.87 8.73 -27.10
C ASP A 41 4.86 9.78 -26.57
N GLU A 42 4.47 11.06 -26.51
CA GLU A 42 5.28 12.12 -25.91
C GLU A 42 5.36 11.98 -24.39
N ILE A 43 4.21 11.78 -23.72
CA ILE A 43 4.12 11.63 -22.26
C ILE A 43 4.96 10.43 -21.80
N ALA A 44 4.86 9.29 -22.49
CA ALA A 44 5.57 8.07 -22.14
C ALA A 44 7.10 8.26 -22.12
N LYS A 45 7.65 9.11 -22.99
CA LYS A 45 9.11 9.30 -23.09
C LYS A 45 9.73 10.01 -21.89
N GLN A 46 8.94 10.75 -21.10
CA GLN A 46 9.43 11.52 -19.96
C GLN A 46 10.06 10.63 -18.88
N ASP A 47 11.16 11.09 -18.29
CA ASP A 47 11.85 10.43 -17.18
C ASP A 47 12.09 11.45 -16.05
N PRO A 48 11.45 11.30 -14.86
CA PRO A 48 10.58 10.20 -14.44
C PRO A 48 9.25 10.14 -15.20
N LEU A 49 8.53 9.01 -15.09
CA LEU A 49 7.19 8.88 -15.66
C LEU A 49 6.23 9.91 -15.07
N VAL A 50 5.33 10.43 -15.89
CA VAL A 50 4.35 11.44 -15.48
C VAL A 50 3.30 10.81 -14.54
N PRO A 51 3.00 11.44 -13.39
CA PRO A 51 1.97 10.95 -12.48
C PRO A 51 0.57 10.92 -13.11
N PRO A 52 -0.33 9.99 -12.70
CA PRO A 52 -1.62 9.76 -13.37
C PRO A 52 -2.50 11.00 -13.55
N ALA A 53 -2.64 11.84 -12.51
CA ALA A 53 -3.43 13.06 -12.60
C ALA A 53 -2.89 14.01 -13.69
N ARG A 54 -1.56 14.14 -13.78
CA ARG A 54 -0.92 14.98 -14.79
C ARG A 54 -0.98 14.37 -16.18
N VAL A 55 -0.97 13.03 -16.32
CA VAL A 55 -1.22 12.35 -17.60
C VAL A 55 -2.61 12.73 -18.13
N VAL A 56 -3.64 12.69 -17.27
CA VAL A 56 -5.01 13.05 -17.66
C VAL A 56 -5.08 14.51 -18.09
N GLU A 57 -4.50 15.43 -17.32
CA GLU A 57 -4.45 16.86 -17.68
C GLU A 57 -3.81 17.07 -19.05
N MET A 58 -2.65 16.44 -19.30
CA MET A 58 -1.94 16.57 -20.58
C MET A 58 -2.70 15.95 -21.76
N LEU A 59 -3.43 14.84 -21.55
CA LEU A 59 -4.27 14.26 -22.60
C LEU A 59 -5.52 15.12 -22.87
N ARG A 60 -6.03 15.83 -21.86
CA ARG A 60 -7.16 16.76 -21.99
C ARG A 60 -6.79 18.07 -22.70
N GLU A 61 -5.50 18.34 -22.93
CA GLU A 61 -5.04 19.43 -23.82
C GLU A 61 -5.33 19.14 -25.30
N VAL A 62 -5.65 17.89 -25.66
CA VAL A 62 -6.10 17.55 -27.02
C VAL A 62 -7.57 17.91 -27.14
N ASP A 63 -7.89 18.80 -28.09
CA ASP A 63 -9.24 19.30 -28.30
C ASP A 63 -10.22 18.16 -28.63
N LEU A 64 -11.27 18.06 -27.82
CA LEU A 64 -12.37 17.13 -28.06
C LEU A 64 -13.26 17.65 -29.20
N PRO A 65 -13.65 16.82 -30.18
CA PRO A 65 -14.58 17.23 -31.23
C PRO A 65 -15.90 17.76 -30.63
N PRO A 66 -16.50 18.85 -31.16
CA PRO A 66 -17.64 19.55 -30.54
C PRO A 66 -18.87 18.69 -30.28
N GLU A 67 -19.09 17.64 -31.08
CA GLU A 67 -20.25 16.75 -30.97
C GLU A 67 -19.96 15.48 -30.14
N ALA A 68 -18.75 15.34 -29.59
CA ALA A 68 -18.32 14.17 -28.84
C ALA A 68 -18.48 14.36 -27.33
N ASP A 69 -18.93 13.31 -26.64
CA ASP A 69 -18.98 13.28 -25.18
C ASP A 69 -17.59 13.08 -24.57
N PRO A 70 -17.25 13.76 -23.47
CA PRO A 70 -15.97 13.61 -22.81
C PRO A 70 -15.81 12.21 -22.22
N LEU A 71 -14.64 11.60 -22.44
CA LEU A 71 -14.28 10.33 -21.84
C LEU A 71 -13.95 10.50 -20.35
N ASN A 72 -14.25 9.47 -19.56
CA ASN A 72 -13.69 9.35 -18.21
C ASN A 72 -12.17 9.14 -18.28
N ASP A 73 -11.48 9.49 -17.20
CA ASP A 73 -10.02 9.56 -17.14
C ASP A 73 -9.35 8.22 -17.51
N THR A 74 -9.82 7.11 -16.95
CA THR A 74 -9.30 5.77 -17.24
C THR A 74 -9.46 5.39 -18.72
N ARG A 75 -10.61 5.70 -19.32
CA ARG A 75 -10.86 5.44 -20.75
C ARG A 75 -10.05 6.34 -21.65
N LEU A 76 -9.84 7.60 -21.27
CA LEU A 76 -9.01 8.56 -21.98
C LEU A 76 -7.56 8.08 -22.06
N VAL A 77 -6.97 7.68 -20.93
CA VAL A 77 -5.59 7.16 -20.86
C VAL A 77 -5.44 5.87 -21.66
N ARG A 78 -6.39 4.94 -21.53
CA ARG A 78 -6.38 3.68 -22.28
C ARG A 78 -6.54 3.90 -23.79
N LEU A 79 -7.39 4.83 -24.21
CA LEU A 79 -7.55 5.19 -25.61
C LEU A 79 -6.26 5.79 -26.16
N GLY A 80 -5.64 6.75 -25.45
CA GLY A 80 -4.35 7.33 -25.82
C GLY A 80 -3.27 6.26 -25.96
N ALA A 81 -3.12 5.36 -24.98
CA ALA A 81 -2.15 4.26 -25.06
C ALA A 81 -2.43 3.30 -26.23
N ALA A 82 -3.70 2.93 -26.45
CA ALA A 82 -4.09 2.02 -27.53
C ALA A 82 -3.89 2.65 -28.93
N ALA A 83 -4.11 3.96 -29.07
CA ALA A 83 -3.90 4.69 -30.32
C ALA A 83 -2.43 5.07 -30.55
N SER A 84 -1.57 5.00 -29.52
CA SER A 84 -0.15 5.30 -29.62
C SER A 84 0.67 4.20 -30.32
N GLN A 85 1.80 4.59 -30.92
CA GLN A 85 2.72 3.62 -31.51
C GLN A 85 3.60 2.98 -30.45
N GLY A 86 4.07 3.77 -29.49
CA GLY A 86 5.12 3.44 -28.54
C GLY A 86 4.75 3.56 -27.08
N ALA A 87 3.52 3.93 -26.70
CA ALA A 87 3.10 4.03 -25.31
C ALA A 87 2.25 2.84 -24.85
N ALA A 88 2.38 2.50 -23.57
CA ALA A 88 1.62 1.48 -22.88
C ALA A 88 1.15 2.04 -21.54
N VAL A 89 0.09 1.45 -20.98
CA VAL A 89 -0.48 1.88 -19.71
C VAL A 89 -0.09 0.92 -18.59
N SER A 90 0.44 1.45 -17.48
CA SER A 90 0.76 0.67 -16.28
C SER A 90 -0.51 0.38 -15.48
N SER A 91 -0.43 -0.54 -14.51
CA SER A 91 -1.55 -0.77 -13.58
C SER A 91 -1.95 0.46 -12.75
N ARG A 92 -1.07 1.48 -12.66
CA ARG A 92 -1.30 2.76 -11.96
C ARG A 92 -1.85 3.87 -12.85
N GLN A 93 -2.23 3.58 -14.11
CA GLN A 93 -2.64 4.59 -15.08
C GLN A 93 -1.53 5.58 -15.48
N GLU A 94 -0.26 5.17 -15.36
CA GLU A 94 0.87 5.91 -15.92
C GLU A 94 1.12 5.45 -17.35
N LEU A 95 1.59 6.35 -18.21
CA LEU A 95 2.03 6.01 -19.57
C LEU A 95 3.53 5.74 -19.58
N TYR A 96 3.94 4.64 -20.21
CA TYR A 96 5.34 4.21 -20.29
C TYR A 96 5.69 3.68 -21.70
N PRO A 97 6.95 3.74 -22.14
CA PRO A 97 7.34 3.30 -23.47
C PRO A 97 7.25 1.77 -23.60
N LYS A 98 6.63 1.28 -24.67
CA LYS A 98 6.78 -0.08 -25.16
C LYS A 98 8.27 -0.35 -25.40
N ASN A 99 8.70 -1.56 -25.12
CA ASN A 99 10.10 -1.99 -25.15
C ASN A 99 11.02 -1.13 -24.27
N MET A 100 10.49 -0.56 -23.17
CA MET A 100 11.30 0.14 -22.18
C MET A 100 12.55 -0.65 -21.81
N GLU A 101 13.68 0.05 -21.69
CA GLU A 101 14.97 -0.54 -21.35
C GLU A 101 14.91 -1.23 -19.97
N PRO A 102 15.51 -2.43 -19.81
CA PRO A 102 15.48 -3.22 -18.59
C PRO A 102 15.90 -2.49 -17.31
N ALA A 103 16.99 -1.71 -17.33
CA ALA A 103 17.45 -0.95 -16.16
C ALA A 103 16.43 0.12 -15.76
N ARG A 104 15.82 0.82 -16.72
CA ARG A 104 14.75 1.79 -16.46
C ARG A 104 13.50 1.12 -15.88
N ALA A 105 13.06 0.00 -16.44
CA ALA A 105 11.93 -0.77 -15.93
C ALA A 105 12.19 -1.29 -14.50
N LEU A 106 13.43 -1.72 -14.23
CA LEU A 106 13.90 -2.16 -12.93
C LEU A 106 13.93 -1.00 -11.91
N LYS A 107 14.44 0.17 -12.30
CA LYS A 107 14.47 1.40 -11.50
C LYS A 107 13.06 1.85 -11.09
N LEU A 108 12.14 1.89 -12.06
CA LEU A 108 10.74 2.25 -11.80
C LEU A 108 9.97 1.17 -11.02
N SER A 109 10.51 -0.06 -10.96
CA SER A 109 9.96 -1.17 -10.17
C SER A 109 10.65 -1.35 -8.82
N GLN A 110 11.58 -0.48 -8.42
CA GLN A 110 12.33 -0.60 -7.16
C GLN A 110 11.38 -0.83 -5.97
N GLY A 111 10.32 -0.03 -5.86
CA GLY A 111 9.33 -0.17 -4.77
C GLY A 111 8.55 -1.49 -4.75
N ALA A 112 8.63 -2.32 -5.79
CA ALA A 112 8.09 -3.68 -5.81
C ALA A 112 9.13 -4.77 -5.49
N LEU A 113 10.42 -4.44 -5.58
CA LEU A 113 11.54 -5.34 -5.32
C LEU A 113 12.10 -5.16 -3.91
N VAL A 114 12.01 -3.94 -3.37
CA VAL A 114 12.32 -3.63 -1.98
C VAL A 114 11.27 -4.30 -1.05
N GLY A 115 11.74 -4.91 0.04
CA GLY A 115 10.89 -5.59 1.03
C GLY A 115 11.03 -7.11 1.13
N SER A 116 11.55 -7.77 0.09
CA SER A 116 11.80 -9.22 0.09
C SER A 116 13.25 -9.51 0.47
N ARG A 117 13.45 -10.23 1.58
CA ARG A 117 14.79 -10.62 2.04
C ARG A 117 15.51 -11.53 1.05
N VAL A 118 14.75 -12.31 0.27
CA VAL A 118 15.24 -13.25 -0.74
C VAL A 118 14.36 -13.13 -1.99
N LEU A 119 14.98 -13.03 -3.17
CA LEU A 119 14.32 -12.90 -4.48
C LEU A 119 14.97 -13.82 -5.51
N THR A 120 14.20 -14.73 -6.11
CA THR A 120 14.68 -15.51 -7.26
C THR A 120 14.68 -14.65 -8.53
N ILE A 121 15.40 -15.11 -9.56
CA ILE A 121 15.44 -14.44 -10.88
C ILE A 121 14.02 -14.31 -11.44
N GLU A 122 13.24 -15.38 -11.37
CA GLU A 122 11.86 -15.44 -11.86
C GLU A 122 10.96 -14.47 -11.12
N GLN A 123 11.12 -14.32 -9.80
CA GLN A 123 10.35 -13.38 -9.01
C GLN A 123 10.65 -11.92 -9.38
N ILE A 124 11.93 -11.59 -9.64
CA ILE A 124 12.30 -10.26 -10.12
C ILE A 124 11.67 -10.01 -11.50
N HIS A 125 11.79 -10.97 -12.42
CA HIS A 125 11.18 -10.90 -13.75
C HIS A 125 9.67 -10.70 -13.68
N GLN A 126 8.98 -11.50 -12.87
CA GLN A 126 7.53 -11.46 -12.72
C GLN A 126 7.04 -10.13 -12.14
N ARG A 127 7.75 -9.57 -11.16
CA ARG A 127 7.36 -8.29 -10.54
C ARG A 127 7.54 -7.11 -11.48
N VAL A 128 8.62 -7.09 -12.26
CA VAL A 128 8.84 -6.05 -13.27
C VAL A 128 7.83 -6.19 -14.42
N SER A 129 7.62 -7.40 -14.93
CA SER A 129 6.66 -7.64 -16.02
C SER A 129 5.21 -7.44 -15.61
N SER A 130 4.86 -7.62 -14.33
CA SER A 130 3.51 -7.33 -13.83
C SER A 130 3.19 -5.83 -13.85
N ARG A 131 4.20 -4.96 -13.67
CA ARG A 131 4.03 -3.49 -13.71
C ARG A 131 4.18 -2.93 -15.11
N TYR A 132 5.15 -3.45 -15.86
CA TYR A 132 5.45 -3.04 -17.22
C TYR A 132 5.42 -4.25 -18.18
N PRO A 133 4.23 -4.78 -18.50
CA PRO A 133 4.08 -5.97 -19.35
C PRO A 133 4.70 -5.85 -20.75
N LEU A 134 4.72 -4.63 -21.30
CA LEU A 134 5.25 -4.35 -22.63
C LEU A 134 6.68 -3.79 -22.61
N ALA A 135 7.38 -3.83 -21.47
CA ALA A 135 8.80 -3.51 -21.41
C ALA A 135 9.67 -4.64 -21.96
N THR A 136 10.94 -4.34 -22.24
CA THR A 136 11.91 -5.38 -22.61
C THR A 136 12.13 -6.31 -21.40
N PRO A 137 12.03 -7.65 -21.56
CA PRO A 137 12.26 -8.59 -20.48
C PRO A 137 13.66 -8.42 -19.86
N LEU A 138 13.74 -8.59 -18.54
CA LEU A 138 15.03 -8.56 -17.85
C LEU A 138 15.92 -9.70 -18.34
N PRO A 139 17.26 -9.52 -18.40
CA PRO A 139 18.16 -10.62 -18.69
C PRO A 139 18.29 -11.58 -17.50
N GLY A 140 18.85 -12.75 -17.73
CA GLY A 140 19.31 -13.66 -16.67
C GLY A 140 20.69 -13.27 -16.13
N ARG A 141 21.22 -14.09 -15.21
CA ARG A 141 22.60 -13.95 -14.73
C ARG A 141 23.63 -14.28 -15.82
N PRO A 142 24.82 -13.63 -15.80
CA PRO A 142 25.30 -12.65 -14.82
C PRO A 142 24.90 -11.19 -15.13
N LYS A 143 24.26 -10.93 -16.28
CA LYS A 143 23.89 -9.56 -16.68
C LYS A 143 22.90 -8.91 -15.71
N LEU A 144 22.01 -9.70 -15.12
CA LEU A 144 21.08 -9.25 -14.08
C LEU A 144 21.80 -8.71 -12.83
N ASP A 145 22.96 -9.27 -12.47
CA ASP A 145 23.73 -8.81 -11.30
C ASP A 145 24.13 -7.35 -11.46
N ARG A 146 24.69 -7.02 -12.64
CA ARG A 146 25.11 -5.66 -12.97
C ARG A 146 23.94 -4.70 -13.02
N LEU A 147 22.81 -5.11 -13.58
CA LEU A 147 21.60 -4.27 -13.62
C LEU A 147 21.06 -3.95 -12.22
N LEU A 148 21.07 -4.92 -11.31
CA LEU A 148 20.63 -4.69 -9.92
C LEU A 148 21.58 -3.72 -9.19
N GLU A 149 22.88 -3.88 -9.41
CA GLU A 149 23.92 -2.99 -8.88
C GLU A 149 23.82 -1.56 -9.42
N ASP A 150 23.70 -1.40 -10.76
CA ASP A 150 23.58 -0.10 -11.44
C ASP A 150 22.34 0.68 -10.98
N VAL A 151 21.26 -0.03 -10.66
CA VAL A 151 20.00 0.54 -10.15
C VAL A 151 20.08 0.85 -8.64
N GLY A 152 21.17 0.48 -7.97
CA GLY A 152 21.40 0.74 -6.54
C GLY A 152 20.62 -0.20 -5.60
N LEU A 153 20.15 -1.35 -6.09
CA LEU A 153 19.49 -2.35 -5.26
C LEU A 153 20.54 -3.16 -4.50
N GLN A 154 20.51 -3.09 -3.16
CA GLN A 154 21.43 -3.82 -2.28
C GLN A 154 21.03 -5.30 -2.16
N LEU A 155 21.23 -6.04 -3.25
CA LEU A 155 20.89 -7.45 -3.42
C LEU A 155 22.14 -8.21 -3.87
N ALA A 156 22.61 -9.16 -3.07
CA ALA A 156 23.74 -10.03 -3.43
C ALA A 156 23.24 -11.44 -3.75
N TRP A 157 23.81 -12.05 -4.78
CA TRP A 157 23.50 -13.44 -5.10
C TRP A 157 24.00 -14.40 -4.01
N SER A 158 23.14 -15.34 -3.61
CA SER A 158 23.49 -16.48 -2.76
C SER A 158 23.03 -17.78 -3.45
N ALA A 159 23.99 -18.68 -3.69
CA ALA A 159 23.69 -19.99 -4.26
C ALA A 159 22.88 -20.87 -3.29
N ASP A 160 23.00 -20.63 -1.98
CA ASP A 160 22.37 -21.42 -0.92
C ASP A 160 20.97 -20.93 -0.53
N ALA A 161 20.54 -19.78 -1.06
CA ALA A 161 19.28 -19.12 -0.69
C ALA A 161 18.01 -19.69 -1.38
N GLY A 162 18.08 -20.90 -1.93
CA GLY A 162 16.98 -21.56 -2.64
C GLY A 162 17.47 -22.79 -3.41
N ARG A 163 16.58 -23.46 -4.15
CA ARG A 163 16.93 -24.65 -4.95
C ARG A 163 17.88 -24.33 -6.11
N ASP A 164 17.70 -23.16 -6.73
CA ASP A 164 18.44 -22.70 -7.92
C ASP A 164 19.23 -21.39 -7.63
N GLY A 165 19.40 -21.04 -6.35
CA GLY A 165 19.99 -19.79 -5.87
C GLY A 165 19.05 -18.57 -5.95
N ALA A 166 19.34 -17.54 -5.17
CA ALA A 166 18.51 -16.33 -5.08
C ALA A 166 19.32 -15.10 -4.66
N TYR A 167 18.80 -13.91 -4.95
CA TYR A 167 19.32 -12.65 -4.46
C TYR A 167 18.85 -12.38 -3.03
N VAL A 168 19.79 -12.11 -2.13
CA VAL A 168 19.55 -11.81 -0.72
C VAL A 168 19.86 -10.34 -0.47
N SER A 169 18.98 -9.66 0.27
CA SER A 169 19.23 -8.26 0.62
C SER A 169 20.45 -8.12 1.53
N THR A 170 21.39 -7.27 1.14
CA THR A 170 22.62 -6.95 1.90
C THR A 170 22.50 -5.66 2.71
N ALA A 171 21.34 -5.00 2.65
CA ALA A 171 21.08 -3.82 3.46
C ALA A 171 21.13 -4.19 4.95
N ARG A 172 22.17 -3.72 5.67
CA ARG A 172 22.14 -3.65 7.13
C ARG A 172 20.99 -2.72 7.51
N SER A 173 20.17 -3.14 8.49
CA SER A 173 18.97 -2.42 8.92
C SER A 173 19.27 -0.95 9.21
N VAL A 174 19.02 -0.11 8.22
CA VAL A 174 18.73 1.30 8.35
C VAL A 174 17.41 1.43 7.59
N LEU A 175 16.33 1.64 8.35
CA LEU A 175 15.10 2.29 7.92
C LEU A 175 14.93 2.48 6.41
N SER A 176 14.06 1.69 5.78
CA SER A 176 13.10 2.14 4.77
C SER A 176 12.51 0.93 4.03
N VAL A 177 11.32 0.53 4.44
CA VAL A 177 10.16 0.67 3.56
C VAL A 177 10.21 0.12 2.13
N THR A 178 9.66 -1.07 1.89
CA THR A 178 8.31 -1.25 1.31
C THR A 178 7.87 -2.71 1.54
N ASN A 179 6.62 -2.95 1.90
CA ASN A 179 6.07 -4.28 2.21
C ASN A 179 5.11 -4.72 1.11
N ILE A 180 4.84 -6.04 1.08
CA ILE A 180 3.93 -6.84 0.23
C ILE A 180 4.66 -7.45 -0.99
N SER A 181 5.05 -8.74 -1.07
CA SER A 181 4.72 -9.94 -0.28
C SER A 181 5.81 -11.01 -0.44
N SER A 182 6.16 -11.70 0.64
CA SER A 182 6.78 -13.02 0.60
C SER A 182 6.19 -13.90 1.70
N THR A 183 5.34 -14.85 1.33
CA THR A 183 5.17 -16.06 2.15
C THR A 183 6.43 -16.92 1.99
N VAL A 184 7.02 -17.27 3.13
CA VAL A 184 8.27 -18.03 3.30
C VAL A 184 7.97 -19.56 3.42
N PRO A 185 8.94 -20.45 3.70
CA PRO A 185 9.33 -21.57 2.85
C PRO A 185 8.84 -22.93 3.40
N ARG A 186 9.06 -24.02 2.67
CA ARG A 186 9.07 -25.38 3.25
C ARG A 186 10.46 -25.99 3.14
N TYR A 187 10.95 -26.51 4.25
CA TYR A 187 12.08 -27.44 4.37
C TYR A 187 11.74 -28.47 5.46
N PRO A 188 12.43 -29.61 5.55
CA PRO A 188 12.33 -30.75 4.64
C PRO A 188 11.90 -32.00 5.43
N THR A 189 11.54 -33.10 4.76
CA THR A 189 11.65 -34.42 5.40
C THR A 189 11.87 -35.52 4.35
N ILE A 190 13.13 -35.97 4.30
CA ILE A 190 13.58 -37.36 4.22
C ILE A 190 12.86 -38.25 3.18
N SER A 191 13.60 -38.49 2.10
CA SER A 191 13.40 -39.64 1.21
C SER A 191 13.63 -40.94 1.99
N THR A 192 12.58 -41.73 2.19
CA THR A 192 12.67 -43.19 2.22
C THR A 192 11.45 -43.76 1.51
N GLY A 193 11.68 -44.64 0.54
CA GLY A 193 10.68 -45.02 -0.45
C GLY A 193 9.61 -45.98 0.06
N ARG A 194 8.38 -45.80 -0.41
CA ARG A 194 7.50 -46.87 -0.92
C ARG A 194 6.28 -46.25 -1.62
N ARG A 195 5.80 -46.94 -2.64
CA ARG A 195 4.67 -46.56 -3.51
C ARG A 195 3.37 -46.38 -2.68
N THR A 196 2.71 -45.22 -2.82
CA THR A 196 1.28 -44.99 -2.47
C THR A 196 0.74 -43.78 -3.27
N PRO A 197 -0.59 -43.70 -3.51
CA PRO A 197 -1.16 -43.10 -4.71
C PRO A 197 -1.20 -41.56 -4.71
N THR A 198 -1.20 -41.01 -5.92
CA THR A 198 -1.25 -39.59 -6.27
C THR A 198 -2.35 -38.82 -5.52
N PRO A 199 -2.03 -37.75 -4.76
CA PRO A 199 -3.03 -36.80 -4.31
C PRO A 199 -3.40 -35.87 -5.47
N SER A 200 -4.69 -35.79 -5.76
CA SER A 200 -5.29 -34.79 -6.65
C SER A 200 -4.96 -33.38 -6.17
N PHE A 201 -4.01 -32.71 -6.83
CA PHE A 201 -3.76 -31.29 -6.66
C PHE A 201 -4.90 -30.51 -7.33
N ARG A 202 -5.83 -29.97 -6.52
CA ARG A 202 -6.67 -28.84 -6.93
C ARG A 202 -6.01 -27.57 -6.38
N PRO A 203 -5.62 -26.59 -7.22
CA PRO A 203 -5.18 -25.30 -6.70
C PRO A 203 -6.36 -24.67 -5.92
N ALA A 204 -6.21 -24.54 -4.61
CA ALA A 204 -7.18 -23.86 -3.79
C ALA A 204 -7.16 -22.37 -4.18
N TYR A 205 -8.22 -21.92 -4.86
CA TYR A 205 -8.47 -20.50 -5.09
C TYR A 205 -8.56 -19.81 -3.73
N VAL A 206 -7.59 -18.95 -3.42
CA VAL A 206 -7.62 -18.11 -2.22
C VAL A 206 -8.22 -16.78 -2.64
N ASP A 207 -9.31 -16.39 -1.97
CA ASP A 207 -9.93 -15.09 -2.19
C ASP A 207 -8.90 -13.95 -2.00
N PRO A 208 -8.81 -12.98 -2.94
CA PRO A 208 -7.88 -11.85 -2.82
C PRO A 208 -7.96 -11.11 -1.48
N GLU A 209 -9.17 -10.98 -0.90
CA GLU A 209 -9.38 -10.31 0.40
C GLU A 209 -8.73 -11.10 1.55
N VAL A 210 -8.76 -12.43 1.48
CA VAL A 210 -8.11 -13.33 2.45
C VAL A 210 -6.59 -13.27 2.31
N ALA A 211 -6.08 -13.17 1.08
CA ALA A 211 -4.64 -13.03 0.84
C ALA A 211 -4.08 -11.70 1.37
N GLU A 212 -4.80 -10.60 1.17
CA GLU A 212 -4.44 -9.27 1.69
C GLU A 212 -4.42 -9.25 3.23
N ALA A 213 -5.46 -9.80 3.86
CA ALA A 213 -5.53 -9.91 5.32
C ALA A 213 -4.37 -10.74 5.91
N ARG A 214 -3.94 -11.82 5.25
CA ARG A 214 -2.77 -12.61 5.69
C ARG A 214 -1.46 -11.82 5.59
N GLN A 215 -1.26 -11.14 4.47
CA GLN A 215 -0.05 -10.33 4.27
C GLN A 215 0.05 -9.18 5.28
N PHE A 216 -1.09 -8.57 5.61
CA PHE A 216 -1.17 -7.56 6.66
C PHE A 216 -0.81 -8.16 8.03
N GLU A 217 -1.32 -9.34 8.38
CA GLU A 217 -0.99 -10.01 9.65
C GLU A 217 0.50 -10.38 9.75
N ASP A 218 1.10 -10.92 8.69
CA ASP A 218 2.53 -11.23 8.63
C ASP A 218 3.40 -9.98 8.83
N ARG A 219 2.98 -8.85 8.26
CA ARG A 219 3.62 -7.55 8.46
C ARG A 219 3.57 -7.09 9.92
N LEU A 220 2.41 -7.24 10.59
CA LEU A 220 2.28 -6.89 12.00
C LEU A 220 3.12 -7.81 12.90
N ARG A 221 3.19 -9.12 12.60
CA ARG A 221 4.06 -10.06 13.33
C ARG A 221 5.52 -9.67 13.24
N TYR A 222 5.94 -9.22 12.06
CA TYR A 222 7.29 -8.71 11.86
C TYR A 222 7.53 -7.43 12.68
N ALA A 223 6.60 -6.48 12.63
CA ALA A 223 6.68 -5.23 13.38
C ALA A 223 6.71 -5.45 14.90
N GLU A 224 5.91 -6.39 15.40
CA GLU A 224 5.86 -6.80 16.82
C GLU A 224 7.21 -7.36 17.27
N LYS A 225 7.86 -8.18 16.43
CA LYS A 225 9.14 -8.81 16.78
C LYS A 225 10.33 -7.85 16.75
N ASN A 226 10.40 -6.99 15.73
CA ASN A 226 11.59 -6.18 15.47
C ASN A 226 11.49 -4.76 16.03
N GLY A 227 10.31 -4.36 16.49
CA GLY A 227 10.07 -3.00 16.92
C GLY A 227 9.93 -2.03 15.75
N SER A 228 8.85 -1.25 15.74
CA SER A 228 8.64 -0.26 14.68
C SER A 228 7.61 0.79 15.08
N PHE A 229 7.75 1.97 14.47
CA PHE A 229 6.68 2.96 14.42
C PHE A 229 5.76 2.67 13.23
N LEU A 230 4.45 2.49 13.47
CA LEU A 230 3.48 2.14 12.44
C LEU A 230 2.17 2.92 12.60
N ALA A 231 1.82 3.76 11.63
CA ALA A 231 0.50 4.37 11.51
C ALA A 231 -0.46 3.43 10.74
N MET A 232 -1.57 3.06 11.36
CA MET A 232 -2.57 2.17 10.79
C MET A 232 -3.88 2.91 10.60
N THR A 233 -4.39 2.94 9.37
CA THR A 233 -5.69 3.54 9.06
C THR A 233 -6.78 2.49 9.01
N VAL A 234 -7.93 2.77 9.63
CA VAL A 234 -9.07 1.86 9.70
C VAL A 234 -10.39 2.60 9.43
N LYS A 235 -11.35 1.94 8.79
CA LYS A 235 -12.70 2.51 8.65
C LYS A 235 -13.31 2.78 10.04
N PRO A 236 -13.97 3.93 10.27
CA PRO A 236 -14.51 4.28 11.58
C PRO A 236 -15.43 3.20 12.19
N ASN A 237 -16.27 2.55 11.37
CA ASN A 237 -17.16 1.48 11.81
C ASN A 237 -16.45 0.15 12.17
N LEU A 238 -15.16 0.02 11.86
CA LEU A 238 -14.33 -1.14 12.18
C LEU A 238 -13.26 -0.82 13.24
N HIS A 239 -13.21 0.41 13.76
CA HIS A 239 -12.17 0.86 14.68
C HIS A 239 -12.06 -0.02 15.93
N ASP A 240 -13.16 -0.19 16.65
CA ASP A 240 -13.20 -0.96 17.90
C ASP A 240 -12.85 -2.43 17.65
N ARG A 241 -13.31 -2.96 16.51
CA ARG A 241 -12.99 -4.33 16.10
C ARG A 241 -11.51 -4.48 15.78
N ALA A 242 -10.90 -3.53 15.08
CA ALA A 242 -9.47 -3.55 14.81
C ALA A 242 -8.65 -3.44 16.11
N GLN A 243 -9.03 -2.54 17.02
CA GLN A 243 -8.39 -2.41 18.32
C GLN A 243 -8.47 -3.72 19.11
N HIS A 244 -9.64 -4.35 19.17
CA HIS A 244 -9.84 -5.64 19.83
C HIS A 244 -8.95 -6.74 19.21
N GLU A 245 -8.88 -6.82 17.89
CA GLU A 245 -8.08 -7.84 17.21
C GLU A 245 -6.57 -7.58 17.37
N LEU A 246 -6.14 -6.31 17.36
CA LEU A 246 -4.73 -5.94 17.60
C LEU A 246 -4.30 -6.30 19.03
N THR A 247 -5.12 -5.97 20.03
CA THR A 247 -4.84 -6.26 21.45
C THR A 247 -4.93 -7.75 21.79
N THR A 248 -5.81 -8.49 21.12
CA THR A 248 -5.97 -9.94 21.35
C THR A 248 -4.89 -10.75 20.66
N ARG A 249 -4.44 -10.35 19.47
CA ARG A 249 -3.53 -11.15 18.64
C ARG A 249 -2.06 -10.80 18.84
N PHE A 250 -1.72 -9.60 19.31
CA PHE A 250 -0.34 -9.14 19.45
C PHE A 250 -0.04 -8.73 20.90
N ALA A 251 1.21 -8.85 21.30
CA ALA A 251 1.74 -8.43 22.59
C ALA A 251 1.93 -6.90 22.65
N VAL A 252 0.82 -6.17 22.50
CA VAL A 252 0.79 -4.70 22.54
C VAL A 252 0.20 -4.18 23.86
N LYS A 253 0.66 -3.00 24.30
CA LYS A 253 0.07 -2.24 25.42
C LYS A 253 -0.90 -1.20 24.84
N PRO A 254 -2.23 -1.35 24.98
CA PRO A 254 -3.18 -0.34 24.51
C PRO A 254 -3.05 0.94 25.35
N VAL A 255 -2.98 2.09 24.66
CA VAL A 255 -2.92 3.43 25.27
C VAL A 255 -3.95 4.33 24.59
N ASP A 256 -4.94 4.77 25.35
CA ASP A 256 -5.88 5.80 24.90
C ASP A 256 -5.21 7.17 25.02
N LEU A 257 -4.85 7.79 23.90
CA LEU A 257 -4.15 9.08 23.93
C LEU A 257 -5.07 10.24 24.33
N GLU A 258 -6.38 10.13 24.12
CA GLU A 258 -7.31 11.15 24.58
C GLU A 258 -7.45 11.09 26.10
N ALA A 259 -7.58 9.89 26.68
CA ALA A 259 -7.64 9.74 28.14
C ALA A 259 -6.36 10.27 28.81
N VAL A 260 -5.18 9.91 28.28
CA VAL A 260 -3.89 10.44 28.78
C VAL A 260 -3.81 11.96 28.64
N PHE A 261 -4.27 12.51 27.51
CA PHE A 261 -4.30 13.96 27.30
C PHE A 261 -5.18 14.68 28.31
N ILE A 262 -6.40 14.20 28.54
CA ILE A 262 -7.35 14.82 29.48
C ILE A 262 -6.82 14.75 30.91
N GLU A 263 -6.26 13.61 31.33
CA GLU A 263 -5.65 13.46 32.65
C GLU A 263 -4.46 14.41 32.84
N ALA A 264 -3.55 14.47 31.86
CA ALA A 264 -2.41 15.37 31.89
C ALA A 264 -2.82 16.85 31.85
N LEU A 265 -3.90 17.20 31.14
CA LEU A 265 -4.43 18.57 31.10
C LEU A 265 -5.05 18.97 32.44
N HIS A 266 -5.76 18.07 33.12
CA HIS A 266 -6.25 18.30 34.48
C HIS A 266 -5.08 18.55 35.45
N GLN A 267 -4.05 17.70 35.43
CA GLN A 267 -2.86 17.88 36.27
C GLN A 267 -2.15 19.20 35.98
N ALA A 268 -1.97 19.54 34.70
CA ALA A 268 -1.34 20.79 34.30
C ALA A 268 -2.14 22.03 34.76
N ALA A 269 -3.47 21.96 34.75
CA ALA A 269 -4.35 23.02 35.24
C ALA A 269 -4.24 23.20 36.76
N ASP A 270 -4.24 22.09 37.52
CA ASP A 270 -4.08 22.11 38.97
C ASP A 270 -2.71 22.68 39.37
N GLU A 271 -1.64 22.31 38.67
CA GLU A 271 -0.28 22.81 38.92
C GLU A 271 -0.14 24.33 38.74
N VAL A 272 -0.88 24.91 37.79
CA VAL A 272 -0.89 26.37 37.55
C VAL A 272 -1.99 27.08 38.33
N GLY A 273 -2.80 26.35 39.09
CA GLY A 273 -3.92 26.89 39.88
C GLY A 273 -5.08 27.42 39.03
N ALA A 274 -5.25 26.94 37.81
CA ALA A 274 -6.34 27.36 36.93
C ALA A 274 -7.63 26.58 37.23
N ASP A 275 -8.75 27.28 37.37
CA ASP A 275 -10.07 26.64 37.46
C ASP A 275 -10.39 25.91 36.14
N TRP A 276 -10.84 24.67 36.22
CA TRP A 276 -11.19 23.85 35.06
C TRP A 276 -12.19 24.53 34.10
N ARG A 277 -13.09 25.37 34.62
CA ARG A 277 -14.01 26.17 33.80
C ARG A 277 -13.29 27.15 32.89
N VAL A 278 -12.15 27.70 33.34
CA VAL A 278 -11.31 28.58 32.53
C VAL A 278 -10.64 27.80 31.40
N VAL A 279 -10.19 26.56 31.67
CA VAL A 279 -9.62 25.66 30.65
C VAL A 279 -10.66 25.33 29.58
N ILE A 280 -11.89 24.97 29.98
CA ILE A 280 -13.00 24.72 29.04
C ILE A 280 -13.32 25.98 28.21
N ALA A 281 -13.38 27.15 28.86
CA ALA A 281 -13.63 28.41 28.16
C ALA A 281 -12.52 28.75 27.14
N ALA A 282 -11.26 28.50 27.50
CA ALA A 282 -10.12 28.69 26.62
C ALA A 282 -10.11 27.71 25.43
N ASP A 283 -10.54 26.47 25.60
CA ASP A 283 -10.69 25.50 24.50
C ASP A 283 -11.84 25.89 23.54
N ALA A 284 -12.91 26.49 24.06
CA ALA A 284 -14.00 27.02 23.24
C ALA A 284 -13.67 28.35 22.55
N ALA A 285 -12.56 29.01 22.91
CA ALA A 285 -12.21 30.33 22.41
C ALA A 285 -11.70 30.27 20.94
N PRO A 286 -11.82 31.38 20.18
CA PRO A 286 -11.30 31.45 18.82
C PRO A 286 -9.76 31.20 18.77
N PRO A 287 -9.23 30.55 17.71
CA PRO A 287 -7.80 30.23 17.61
C PRO A 287 -6.83 31.41 17.65
N ASN A 288 -7.30 32.63 17.42
CA ASN A 288 -6.52 33.87 17.48
C ASN A 288 -6.64 34.61 18.82
N SER A 289 -7.34 34.04 19.81
CA SER A 289 -7.50 34.64 21.14
C SER A 289 -6.29 34.40 22.04
N SER A 290 -6.11 35.27 23.04
CA SER A 290 -5.11 35.08 24.10
C SER A 290 -5.36 33.80 24.89
N ASP A 291 -6.63 33.46 25.14
CA ASP A 291 -7.01 32.31 25.95
C ASP A 291 -6.63 31.01 25.24
N TRP A 292 -6.90 30.91 23.93
CA TRP A 292 -6.45 29.81 23.09
C TRP A 292 -4.92 29.69 23.05
N HIS A 293 -4.22 30.82 22.95
CA HIS A 293 -2.76 30.83 22.93
C HIS A 293 -2.16 30.34 24.27
N ASN A 294 -2.69 30.83 25.39
CA ASN A 294 -2.27 30.43 26.73
C ASN A 294 -2.54 28.94 26.98
N LEU A 295 -3.70 28.42 26.56
CA LEU A 295 -4.01 27.00 26.64
C LEU A 295 -3.02 26.16 25.81
N ASN A 296 -2.72 26.56 24.57
CA ASN A 296 -1.76 25.84 23.74
C ASN A 296 -0.33 25.89 24.31
N GLN A 297 0.08 26.98 24.94
CA GLN A 297 1.36 27.04 25.66
C GLN A 297 1.39 26.07 26.84
N LEU A 298 0.30 26.00 27.63
CA LEU A 298 0.18 25.04 28.73
C LEU A 298 0.25 23.59 28.22
N ILE A 299 -0.47 23.29 27.15
CA ILE A 299 -0.47 21.97 26.51
C ILE A 299 0.94 21.61 26.04
N ALA A 300 1.59 22.47 25.24
CA ALA A 300 2.91 22.21 24.70
C ALA A 300 3.98 22.05 25.81
N GLY A 301 3.90 22.85 26.88
CA GLY A 301 4.91 22.88 27.94
C GLY A 301 4.75 21.80 29.01
N LYS A 302 3.52 21.45 29.40
CA LYS A 302 3.25 20.54 30.52
C LYS A 302 2.56 19.25 30.12
N VAL A 303 1.64 19.28 29.16
CA VAL A 303 0.83 18.11 28.78
C VAL A 303 1.58 17.19 27.83
N ILE A 304 2.17 17.74 26.76
CA ILE A 304 2.86 16.94 25.73
C ILE A 304 4.00 16.08 26.26
N PRO A 305 4.87 16.54 27.18
CA PRO A 305 5.88 15.69 27.79
C PRO A 305 5.30 14.44 28.48
N GLN A 306 4.14 14.55 29.14
CA GLN A 306 3.48 13.42 29.78
C GLN A 306 2.89 12.43 28.76
N VAL A 307 2.31 12.95 27.67
CA VAL A 307 1.80 12.10 26.58
C VAL A 307 2.95 11.35 25.89
N GLU A 308 4.09 12.01 25.66
CA GLU A 308 5.30 11.37 25.13
C GLU A 308 5.87 10.33 26.09
N GLN A 309 5.85 10.59 27.39
CA GLN A 309 6.25 9.62 28.40
C GLN A 309 5.34 8.38 28.38
N ALA A 310 4.01 8.56 28.28
CA ALA A 310 3.07 7.43 28.17
C ALA A 310 3.31 6.58 26.90
N LEU A 311 3.79 7.20 25.82
CA LEU A 311 4.17 6.55 24.57
C LEU A 311 5.57 5.93 24.57
N THR A 312 6.34 6.14 25.63
CA THR A 312 7.71 5.63 25.77
C THR A 312 7.89 4.72 26.99
N ASP A 313 6.83 4.57 27.80
CA ASP A 313 6.82 3.79 29.04
C ASP A 313 6.54 2.30 28.79
N GLY A 314 7.60 1.50 28.82
CA GLY A 314 7.58 0.04 28.93
C GLY A 314 8.30 -0.71 27.80
N ASP A 315 8.43 -2.02 27.99
CA ASP A 315 9.22 -2.90 27.09
C ASP A 315 8.41 -3.50 25.94
N LYS A 316 7.10 -3.22 25.87
CA LYS A 316 6.20 -3.75 24.84
C LYS A 316 5.89 -2.70 23.79
N THR A 317 5.50 -3.15 22.59
CA THR A 317 4.95 -2.24 21.57
C THR A 317 3.68 -1.56 22.11
N ILE A 318 3.60 -0.25 22.01
CA ILE A 318 2.43 0.52 22.43
C ILE A 318 1.44 0.61 21.26
N LEU A 319 0.17 0.30 21.50
CA LEU A 319 -0.93 0.56 20.56
C LEU A 319 -1.67 1.81 21.02
N ALA A 320 -1.36 2.94 20.41
CA ALA A 320 -2.00 4.22 20.68
C ALA A 320 -3.20 4.46 19.77
N TYR A 321 -4.31 4.93 20.35
CA TYR A 321 -5.55 5.26 19.63
C TYR A 321 -6.13 6.58 20.15
N HIS A 322 -7.16 7.11 19.48
CA HIS A 322 -7.77 8.42 19.77
C HIS A 322 -6.81 9.62 19.68
N ALA A 323 -5.92 9.62 18.68
CA ALA A 323 -4.89 10.65 18.51
C ALA A 323 -5.35 11.94 17.79
N ASN A 324 -6.62 12.04 17.38
CA ASN A 324 -7.09 13.12 16.48
C ASN A 324 -7.02 14.53 17.10
N TRP A 325 -7.03 14.63 18.43
CA TRP A 325 -6.88 15.90 19.15
C TRP A 325 -5.52 16.57 18.88
N LEU A 326 -4.48 15.81 18.51
CA LEU A 326 -3.16 16.37 18.17
C LEU A 326 -3.25 17.42 17.07
N ALA A 327 -4.11 17.20 16.07
CA ALA A 327 -4.30 18.16 14.99
C ALA A 327 -5.01 19.44 15.45
N ARG A 328 -5.94 19.34 16.41
CA ARG A 328 -6.66 20.48 16.97
C ARG A 328 -5.71 21.45 17.68
N TYR A 329 -4.74 20.92 18.43
CA TYR A 329 -3.77 21.72 19.19
C TYR A 329 -2.42 21.91 18.49
N GLY A 330 -2.33 21.53 17.20
CA GLY A 330 -1.09 21.67 16.42
C GLY A 330 0.09 20.84 16.94
N GLN A 331 -0.18 19.76 17.67
CA GLN A 331 0.83 18.92 18.33
C GLN A 331 1.22 17.68 17.53
N VAL A 332 0.75 17.52 16.29
CA VAL A 332 1.22 16.47 15.36
C VAL A 332 2.76 16.34 15.28
N PRO A 333 3.57 17.43 15.34
CA PRO A 333 5.02 17.33 15.36
C PRO A 333 5.61 16.48 16.50
N MET A 334 4.89 16.23 17.60
CA MET A 334 5.35 15.34 18.67
C MET A 334 5.60 13.91 18.21
N LEU A 335 4.86 13.45 17.19
CA LEU A 335 4.99 12.10 16.66
C LEU A 335 6.35 11.84 16.03
N SER A 336 7.02 12.90 15.52
CA SER A 336 8.40 12.80 15.04
C SER A 336 9.38 12.44 16.17
N ARG A 337 9.18 13.00 17.37
CA ARG A 337 10.01 12.67 18.54
C ARG A 337 9.77 11.25 19.04
N VAL A 338 8.51 10.81 19.03
CA VAL A 338 8.16 9.41 19.32
C VAL A 338 8.80 8.46 18.31
N TYR A 339 8.74 8.81 17.03
CA TYR A 339 9.41 8.06 15.97
C TYR A 339 10.92 7.96 16.21
N GLU A 340 11.59 9.08 16.51
CA GLU A 340 13.02 9.12 16.86
C GLU A 340 13.34 8.24 18.07
N ALA A 341 12.46 8.19 19.08
CA ALA A 341 12.63 7.32 20.24
C ALA A 341 12.59 5.84 19.87
N VAL A 342 11.72 5.42 18.95
CA VAL A 342 11.73 4.06 18.40
C VAL A 342 13.01 3.79 17.61
N GLN A 343 13.51 4.76 16.83
CA GLN A 343 14.76 4.59 16.08
C GLN A 343 16.01 4.51 16.95
N ALA A 344 15.98 5.19 18.09
CA ALA A 344 17.02 5.14 19.09
C ALA A 344 16.92 3.94 20.04
N ASP A 345 16.00 2.99 19.78
CA ASP A 345 15.74 1.80 20.60
C ASP A 345 15.40 2.13 22.06
N LYS A 346 14.84 3.33 22.30
CA LYS A 346 14.35 3.75 23.64
C LYS A 346 12.98 3.16 23.96
N VAL A 347 12.25 2.76 22.93
CA VAL A 347 10.92 2.13 22.99
C VAL A 347 10.89 1.03 21.96
N HIS A 348 10.40 -0.14 22.33
CA HIS A 348 10.33 -1.28 21.42
C HIS A 348 9.51 -0.95 20.17
N GLY A 349 8.34 -0.33 20.29
CA GLY A 349 7.61 0.16 19.11
C GLY A 349 6.34 0.91 19.47
N VAL A 350 5.82 1.68 18.51
CA VAL A 350 4.57 2.45 18.67
C VAL A 350 3.71 2.28 17.43
N TRP A 351 2.51 1.74 17.63
CA TRP A 351 1.49 1.56 16.61
C TRP A 351 0.37 2.56 16.84
N LEU A 352 0.09 3.44 15.88
CA LEU A 352 -0.99 4.41 15.93
C LEU A 352 -2.20 3.89 15.16
N LEU A 353 -3.35 3.77 15.80
CA LEU A 353 -4.62 3.42 15.15
C LEU A 353 -5.41 4.70 14.85
N LEU A 354 -5.69 4.94 13.57
CA LEU A 354 -6.30 6.17 13.08
C LEU A 354 -7.59 5.86 12.31
N PRO A 355 -8.73 6.44 12.68
CA PRO A 355 -9.93 6.34 11.86
C PRO A 355 -9.74 7.16 10.57
N ALA A 356 -9.90 6.52 9.41
CA ALA A 356 -9.83 7.18 8.11
C ALA A 356 -10.83 6.56 7.11
N SER A 357 -11.31 7.37 6.16
CA SER A 357 -12.09 6.86 5.04
C SER A 357 -11.20 6.17 4.02
N SER A 358 -11.76 5.25 3.23
CA SER A 358 -11.03 4.42 2.26
C SER A 358 -10.47 5.17 1.04
N GLN A 359 -10.57 6.50 1.03
CA GLN A 359 -10.20 7.37 -0.09
C GLN A 359 -8.91 8.17 0.19
N THR A 360 -8.29 8.01 1.36
CA THR A 360 -7.12 8.81 1.74
C THR A 360 -5.82 8.11 1.34
N GLU A 361 -5.04 8.74 0.45
CA GLU A 361 -3.73 8.25 -0.01
C GLU A 361 -2.59 8.43 1.01
N MET A 362 -2.88 9.05 2.17
CA MET A 362 -1.96 9.25 3.31
C MET A 362 -2.75 9.21 4.63
N PRO A 363 -2.12 8.85 5.77
CA PRO A 363 -2.75 8.97 7.08
C PRO A 363 -2.85 10.45 7.46
N LEU A 364 -4.09 10.96 7.47
CA LEU A 364 -4.41 12.32 7.89
C LEU A 364 -5.02 12.28 9.29
N MET A 365 -4.60 13.20 10.15
CA MET A 365 -5.32 13.58 11.37
C MET A 365 -6.02 14.91 11.10
N ASN A 366 -7.33 14.90 10.87
CA ASN A 366 -8.14 16.11 10.60
C ASN A 366 -7.54 17.06 9.54
N GLY A 367 -6.96 16.51 8.47
CA GLY A 367 -6.36 17.28 7.36
C GLY A 367 -4.87 17.61 7.52
N GLN A 368 -4.26 17.33 8.68
CA GLN A 368 -2.79 17.39 8.85
C GLN A 368 -2.16 16.02 8.58
N ALA A 369 -1.09 15.99 7.80
CA ALA A 369 -0.34 14.76 7.54
C ALA A 369 0.36 14.31 8.82
N VAL A 370 0.14 13.04 9.21
CA VAL A 370 1.00 12.38 10.19
C VAL A 370 2.39 12.30 9.55
N PRO A 371 3.49 12.60 10.29
CA PRO A 371 4.85 12.51 9.76
C PRO A 371 5.24 11.05 9.51
N VAL A 372 4.72 10.49 8.43
CA VAL A 372 5.08 9.19 7.90
C VAL A 372 6.20 9.45 6.90
N ILE A 373 7.42 9.10 7.29
CA ILE A 373 8.60 9.39 6.48
C ILE A 373 8.62 8.44 5.26
N THR A 374 7.93 7.29 5.36
CA THR A 374 8.02 6.19 4.38
C THR A 374 6.84 5.18 4.43
N ASN A 375 6.32 4.68 3.30
CA ASN A 375 5.33 3.57 3.14
C ASN A 375 5.35 2.29 4.06
N ASN A 376 6.41 1.89 4.80
CA ASN A 376 6.34 0.79 5.80
C ASN A 376 5.98 1.30 7.19
N GLN A 377 6.02 2.61 7.39
CA GLN A 377 5.54 3.25 8.60
C GLN A 377 4.04 3.55 8.50
N TRP A 378 3.38 3.16 7.39
CA TRP A 378 1.92 3.25 7.22
C TRP A 378 1.30 2.00 6.60
N ALA A 379 0.11 1.61 7.06
CA ALA A 379 -0.71 0.58 6.44
C ALA A 379 -2.21 0.85 6.62
N ALA A 380 -3.03 0.55 5.62
CA ALA A 380 -4.48 0.43 5.81
C ALA A 380 -4.80 -0.97 6.35
N ILE A 381 -5.69 -1.05 7.36
CA ILE A 381 -6.15 -2.32 7.91
C ILE A 381 -7.22 -2.90 6.96
N PRO A 382 -7.01 -4.08 6.34
CA PRO A 382 -7.99 -4.68 5.45
C PRO A 382 -9.28 -5.06 6.19
N ASP A 383 -10.44 -4.81 5.59
CA ASP A 383 -11.75 -5.18 6.15
C ASP A 383 -11.80 -6.67 6.54
N GLY A 384 -11.32 -7.55 5.65
CA GLY A 384 -11.27 -8.98 5.89
C GLY A 384 -10.38 -9.39 7.08
N TRP A 385 -9.37 -8.58 7.41
CA TRP A 385 -8.53 -8.79 8.59
C TRP A 385 -9.27 -8.46 9.88
N CYS A 386 -9.95 -7.30 9.92
CA CYS A 386 -10.83 -6.91 11.03
C CYS A 386 -11.93 -7.96 11.23
N GLN A 387 -12.46 -8.50 10.13
CA GLN A 387 -13.52 -9.51 10.15
C GLN A 387 -13.01 -10.93 10.47
N ASN A 388 -11.69 -11.11 10.59
CA ASN A 388 -11.04 -12.39 10.85
C ASN A 388 -11.29 -13.47 9.77
N ARG A 389 -11.61 -13.06 8.54
CA ARG A 389 -11.99 -13.96 7.43
C ARG A 389 -10.86 -14.92 7.06
N HIS A 390 -9.61 -14.47 7.19
CA HIS A 390 -8.42 -15.21 6.79
C HIS A 390 -8.06 -16.39 7.70
N ARG A 391 -8.62 -16.45 8.92
CA ARG A 391 -8.43 -17.55 9.88
C ARG A 391 -9.60 -18.55 9.88
N SER A 392 -10.78 -18.18 9.38
CA SER A 392 -11.98 -19.03 9.36
C SER A 392 -11.96 -20.19 8.34
N ASP A 393 -11.23 -20.08 7.23
CA ASP A 393 -11.15 -21.15 6.22
C ASP A 393 -10.37 -22.40 6.69
N GLY A 394 -9.50 -22.26 7.70
CA GLY A 394 -8.78 -23.39 8.29
C GLY A 394 -9.65 -24.32 9.14
N GLN A 395 -10.83 -23.88 9.58
CA GLN A 395 -11.75 -24.68 10.40
C GLN A 395 -12.77 -25.46 9.57
N ARG A 396 -13.21 -24.96 8.42
CA ARG A 396 -14.16 -25.68 7.55
C ARG A 396 -13.57 -26.93 6.90
N GLN A 397 -12.26 -26.99 6.69
CA GLN A 397 -11.57 -28.17 6.14
C GLN A 397 -11.29 -29.28 7.17
N ARG A 398 -11.50 -29.05 8.47
CA ARG A 398 -11.29 -30.06 9.52
C ARG A 398 -12.57 -30.73 10.03
N GLY A 399 -13.75 -30.27 9.61
CA GLY A 399 -15.05 -30.77 10.10
C GLY A 399 -15.80 -31.69 9.14
N GLY A 400 -15.14 -32.22 8.11
CA GLY A 400 -15.76 -33.02 7.05
C GLY A 400 -15.06 -34.36 6.82
N ASP A 401 -14.88 -35.14 7.88
CA ASP A 401 -14.60 -36.58 7.81
C ASP A 401 -15.13 -37.19 9.11
N ASP A 402 -16.45 -37.33 9.19
CA ASP A 402 -17.10 -38.20 10.16
C ASP A 402 -17.61 -39.42 9.36
N PRO A 403 -17.12 -40.65 9.60
CA PRO A 403 -17.52 -41.81 8.82
C PRO A 403 -18.96 -42.16 9.14
N LEU A 404 -19.81 -42.18 8.11
CA LEU A 404 -21.17 -42.71 8.14
C LEU A 404 -21.19 -44.11 8.77
N GLU A 405 -21.71 -44.20 10.00
CA GLU A 405 -22.13 -45.46 10.62
C GLU A 405 -23.23 -46.10 9.75
N GLN A 406 -22.95 -47.27 9.20
CA GLN A 406 -23.96 -48.13 8.59
C GLN A 406 -24.83 -48.76 9.69
N PRO A 407 -26.16 -48.81 9.53
CA PRO A 407 -27.02 -49.47 10.49
C PRO A 407 -26.80 -50.99 10.42
N ARG A 408 -26.44 -51.59 11.56
CA ARG A 408 -26.53 -53.04 11.76
C ARG A 408 -28.01 -53.43 11.71
N GLY A 409 -28.35 -54.32 10.77
CA GLY A 409 -29.63 -54.99 10.76
C GLY A 409 -29.65 -56.08 11.83
N ASP A 410 -30.64 -56.03 12.71
CA ASP A 410 -30.98 -57.14 13.59
C ASP A 410 -31.92 -58.11 12.85
N THR A 411 -31.60 -59.40 13.00
CA THR A 411 -32.55 -60.52 12.91
C THR A 411 -32.68 -61.10 14.31
#